data_AF-A0AAD2CGH6-F1
#
_entry.id   AF-A0AAD2CGH6-F1
#
_cell.length_a   1.000
_cell.length_b   1.000
_cell.length_c   1.000
_cell.angle_alpha   90.00
_cell.angle_beta   90.00
_cell.angle_gamma   90.00
#
_symmetry.space_group_name_H-M   'P 1'
#
loop_
_entity.id
_entity.type
_entity.pdbx_description
1 polymer ?
#
loop_
_entity_poly.entity_id
_entity_poly.type
_entity_poly.pdbx_seq_one_letter_code
_entity_poly.pdbx_strand_id
1 'polypeptide(L)'
;MEGGDIFDDDDRPKLTWHTSTIRPPDIDERQELGEDVYSLIFVAPVFGRTFMFALYVVFLKLMLFTLLGFDLYSRSQGNFNGKSTLTRVTQFFLIPVAVAMQEDLMAVFARIANVKYDQDILETSPYATPSKFALSFLLRFADGLYSLILNFILLLITDEVLNLFLNFAALGFLQSIDDVAFSVVANGYLGDKMESRADLVRDISLPRRRGDSFTNSLDSVLFFSTCSVMFGIYVFILVNDQGSLSS
;
A
#
# COMPACT_ATOMS: atom_id res chain seq x y z
N MET A 1 -15.84 -64.01 -48.14
CA MET A 1 -16.51 -64.98 -47.26
C MET A 1 -15.81 -64.86 -45.92
N GLU A 2 -16.43 -64.07 -45.05
CA GLU A 2 -16.91 -64.51 -43.72
C GLU A 2 -15.82 -64.19 -42.69
N GLY A 3 -16.04 -63.52 -41.57
CA GLY A 3 -17.25 -63.08 -40.88
C GLY A 3 -16.88 -62.89 -39.40
N GLY A 4 -17.60 -61.99 -38.71
CA GLY A 4 -17.61 -61.85 -37.24
C GLY A 4 -16.34 -61.23 -36.61
N ASP A 5 -16.39 -60.40 -35.57
CA ASP A 5 -17.48 -60.13 -34.63
C ASP A 5 -17.37 -58.69 -34.10
N ILE A 6 -18.54 -58.07 -33.99
CA ILE A 6 -18.80 -56.78 -33.34
C ILE A 6 -19.00 -57.09 -31.85
N PHE A 7 -18.10 -56.63 -31.01
CA PHE A 7 -18.31 -56.57 -29.56
C PHE A 7 -18.74 -55.14 -29.21
N ASP A 8 -20.05 -54.94 -29.10
CA ASP A 8 -20.65 -53.79 -28.42
C ASP A 8 -20.67 -54.11 -26.92
N ASP A 9 -19.75 -53.53 -26.17
CA ASP A 9 -19.68 -53.63 -24.72
C ASP A 9 -19.51 -52.22 -24.14
N ASP A 10 -20.59 -51.45 -24.13
CA ASP A 10 -20.68 -50.22 -23.33
C ASP A 10 -22.03 -50.09 -22.65
N ASP A 11 -22.34 -51.10 -21.84
CA ASP A 11 -23.46 -51.08 -20.89
C ASP A 11 -22.96 -50.70 -19.48
N ARG A 12 -22.19 -49.60 -19.40
CA ARG A 12 -21.81 -49.03 -18.10
C ARG A 12 -22.87 -48.05 -17.60
N PRO A 13 -23.34 -48.18 -16.35
CA PRO A 13 -24.28 -47.24 -15.77
C PRO A 13 -23.63 -45.86 -15.72
N LYS A 14 -24.29 -44.88 -16.36
CA LYS A 14 -23.90 -43.46 -16.30
C LYS A 14 -24.01 -42.99 -14.85
N LEU A 15 -22.86 -42.96 -14.16
CA LEU A 15 -22.71 -42.34 -12.87
C LEU A 15 -22.94 -40.83 -13.07
N THR A 16 -24.15 -40.36 -12.81
CA THR A 16 -24.48 -38.95 -12.82
C THR A 16 -23.84 -38.31 -11.59
N TRP A 17 -22.63 -37.82 -11.77
CA TRP A 17 -22.00 -36.90 -10.86
C TRP A 17 -22.86 -35.63 -10.77
N HIS A 18 -23.79 -35.59 -9.81
CA HIS A 18 -24.25 -34.33 -9.25
C HIS A 18 -23.16 -33.79 -8.33
N THR A 19 -22.01 -33.50 -8.93
CA THR A 19 -21.00 -32.64 -8.31
C THR A 19 -21.58 -31.25 -8.42
N SER A 20 -22.17 -30.75 -7.33
CA SER A 20 -22.24 -29.33 -7.06
C SER A 20 -20.82 -28.80 -7.15
N THR A 21 -20.45 -28.38 -8.35
CA THR A 21 -19.18 -27.76 -8.67
C THR A 21 -19.18 -26.41 -7.98
N ILE A 22 -18.75 -26.40 -6.72
CA ILE A 22 -18.08 -25.24 -6.17
C ILE A 22 -16.85 -25.10 -7.06
N ARG A 23 -16.95 -24.31 -8.13
CA ARG A 23 -15.79 -23.92 -8.91
C ARG A 23 -14.80 -23.35 -7.89
N PRO A 24 -13.55 -23.83 -7.83
CA PRO A 24 -12.52 -23.02 -7.19
C PRO A 24 -12.64 -21.62 -7.80
N PRO A 25 -12.63 -20.56 -6.99
CA PRO A 25 -12.71 -19.20 -7.53
C PRO A 25 -11.68 -19.10 -8.65
N ASP A 26 -12.14 -18.68 -9.84
CA ASP A 26 -11.30 -18.60 -11.03
C ASP A 26 -10.00 -17.89 -10.64
N ILE A 27 -8.84 -18.40 -11.06
CA ILE A 27 -7.51 -17.91 -10.65
C ILE A 27 -7.37 -16.39 -10.84
N ASP A 28 -8.13 -15.84 -11.79
CA ASP A 28 -8.28 -14.42 -12.10
C ASP A 28 -8.92 -13.56 -10.97
N GLU A 29 -9.39 -14.17 -9.87
CA GLU A 29 -10.07 -13.49 -8.76
C GLU A 29 -9.25 -13.41 -7.47
N ARG A 30 -7.96 -13.75 -7.52
CA ARG A 30 -7.06 -13.67 -6.38
C ARG A 30 -6.16 -12.44 -6.52
N GLN A 31 -5.94 -11.73 -5.42
CA GLN A 31 -5.07 -10.57 -5.34
C GLN A 31 -3.83 -10.93 -4.54
N GLU A 32 -2.67 -10.74 -5.15
CA GLU A 32 -1.37 -10.96 -4.51
C GLU A 32 -1.17 -10.03 -3.31
N LEU A 33 -0.49 -10.55 -2.30
CA LEU A 33 -0.05 -9.75 -1.17
C LEU A 33 1.12 -8.87 -1.61
N GLY A 34 1.09 -7.57 -1.33
CA GLY A 34 2.17 -6.69 -1.80
C GLY A 34 3.52 -7.02 -1.16
N GLU A 35 4.57 -6.88 -1.95
CA GLU A 35 5.96 -7.24 -1.63
C GLU A 35 6.66 -6.18 -0.76
N ASP A 36 6.18 -6.04 0.47
CA ASP A 36 6.66 -5.01 1.40
C ASP A 36 6.82 -5.54 2.83
N VAL A 37 7.45 -4.72 3.68
CA VAL A 37 7.78 -5.10 5.06
C VAL A 37 6.52 -5.34 5.92
N TYR A 38 5.42 -4.65 5.65
CA TYR A 38 4.16 -4.86 6.38
C TYR A 38 3.55 -6.23 6.05
N SER A 39 3.74 -6.73 4.84
CA SER A 39 3.37 -8.09 4.46
C SER A 39 4.26 -9.13 5.15
N LEU A 40 5.56 -8.84 5.34
CA LEU A 40 6.43 -9.70 6.17
C LEU A 40 5.96 -9.74 7.63
N ILE A 41 5.53 -8.62 8.21
CA ILE A 41 4.94 -8.60 9.57
C ILE A 41 3.72 -9.52 9.63
N PHE A 42 2.87 -9.50 8.60
CA PHE A 42 1.68 -10.33 8.53
C PHE A 42 2.01 -11.84 8.49
N VAL A 43 3.00 -12.25 7.70
CA VAL A 43 3.32 -13.68 7.47
C VAL A 43 4.32 -14.27 8.47
N ALA A 44 5.23 -13.46 9.02
CA ALA A 44 6.31 -13.94 9.87
C ALA A 44 5.86 -14.34 11.30
N PRO A 45 6.51 -15.33 11.95
CA PRO A 45 6.25 -15.65 13.35
C PRO A 45 6.58 -14.46 14.27
N VAL A 46 5.73 -14.21 15.27
CA VAL A 46 5.94 -13.14 16.25
C VAL A 46 7.26 -13.39 17.00
N PHE A 47 8.08 -12.34 17.16
CA PHE A 47 9.46 -12.41 17.70
C PHE A 47 10.46 -13.26 16.90
N GLY A 48 10.11 -13.73 15.69
CA GLY A 48 11.06 -14.34 14.77
C GLY A 48 12.02 -13.31 14.17
N ARG A 49 13.14 -13.77 13.60
CA ARG A 49 14.15 -12.89 12.96
C ARG A 49 13.55 -11.99 11.87
N THR A 50 12.71 -12.56 10.99
CA THR A 50 12.01 -11.82 9.94
C THR A 50 11.09 -10.74 10.51
N PHE A 51 10.37 -11.07 11.58
CA PHE A 51 9.45 -10.13 12.24
C PHE A 51 10.21 -8.98 12.92
N MET A 52 11.30 -9.28 13.64
CA MET A 52 12.13 -8.27 14.28
C MET A 52 12.83 -7.36 13.26
N PHE A 53 13.30 -7.92 12.15
CA PHE A 53 13.85 -7.14 11.05
C PHE A 53 12.80 -6.20 10.44
N ALA A 54 11.60 -6.73 10.18
CA ALA A 54 10.50 -5.94 9.64
C ALA A 54 10.12 -4.78 10.57
N LEU A 55 10.00 -5.04 11.87
CA LEU A 55 9.75 -3.98 12.86
C LEU A 55 10.90 -2.97 12.94
N TYR A 56 12.15 -3.42 12.82
CA TYR A 56 13.30 -2.52 12.77
C TYR A 56 13.22 -1.56 11.57
N VAL A 57 12.85 -2.05 10.38
CA VAL A 57 12.71 -1.21 9.19
C VAL A 57 11.57 -0.21 9.34
N VAL A 58 10.41 -0.63 9.85
CA VAL A 58 9.28 0.30 10.15
C VAL A 58 9.72 1.37 11.15
N PHE A 59 10.42 0.98 12.21
CA PHE A 59 10.95 1.93 13.19
C PHE A 59 11.97 2.90 12.57
N LEU A 60 12.88 2.41 11.72
CA LEU A 60 13.85 3.22 11.01
C LEU A 60 13.16 4.25 10.11
N LYS A 61 12.16 3.83 9.32
CA LYS A 61 11.36 4.70 8.45
C LYS A 61 10.67 5.80 9.26
N LEU A 62 9.99 5.43 10.35
CA LEU A 62 9.34 6.39 11.26
C LEU A 62 10.33 7.35 11.92
N MET A 63 11.51 6.87 12.31
CA MET A 63 12.57 7.72 12.87
C MET A 63 13.06 8.74 11.84
N LEU A 64 13.32 8.32 10.60
CA LEU A 64 13.76 9.22 9.53
C LEU A 64 12.70 10.27 9.20
N PHE A 65 11.43 9.87 9.11
CA PHE A 65 10.32 10.80 8.95
C PHE A 65 10.18 11.77 10.13
N THR A 66 10.41 11.29 11.36
CA THR A 66 10.38 12.16 12.55
C THR A 66 11.51 13.19 12.52
N LEU A 67 12.72 12.79 12.13
CA LEU A 67 13.85 13.70 11.97
C LEU A 67 13.57 14.75 10.90
N LEU A 68 13.02 14.32 9.77
CA LEU A 68 12.58 15.24 8.71
C LEU A 68 11.50 16.19 9.23
N GLY A 69 10.48 15.68 9.92
CA GLY A 69 9.42 16.50 10.52
C GLY A 69 9.95 17.53 11.50
N PHE A 70 10.97 17.19 12.29
CA PHE A 70 11.62 18.12 13.21
C PHE A 70 12.39 19.22 12.47
N ASP A 71 13.12 18.87 11.39
CA ASP A 71 13.79 19.85 10.53
C ASP A 71 12.76 20.77 9.84
N LEU A 72 11.67 20.21 9.30
CA LEU A 72 10.59 20.98 8.68
C LEU A 72 9.90 21.91 9.69
N TYR A 73 9.62 21.44 10.90
CA TYR A 73 9.04 22.26 11.97
C TYR A 73 9.96 23.41 12.37
N SER A 74 11.27 23.16 12.44
CA SER A 74 12.26 24.19 12.76
C SER A 74 12.35 25.25 11.65
N ARG A 75 12.15 24.86 10.40
CA ARG A 75 12.11 25.78 9.24
C ARG A 75 10.77 26.50 9.09
N SER A 76 9.68 25.91 9.54
CA SER A 76 8.32 26.45 9.37
C SER A 76 7.98 27.59 10.34
N GLN A 77 8.95 28.24 11.01
CA GLN A 77 8.74 29.32 11.99
C GLN A 77 8.18 30.64 11.39
N GLY A 78 7.13 30.56 10.58
CA GLY A 78 6.18 31.65 10.34
C GLY A 78 6.25 32.33 8.98
N ASN A 79 7.21 32.02 8.11
CA ASN A 79 7.26 32.60 6.77
C ASN A 79 6.64 31.66 5.72
N PHE A 80 5.31 31.59 5.69
CA PHE A 80 4.57 31.15 4.50
C PHE A 80 4.40 32.28 3.46
N ASN A 81 4.79 33.48 3.87
CA ASN A 81 4.49 34.73 3.18
C ASN A 81 5.61 35.09 2.16
N GLY A 82 5.24 35.66 1.02
CA GLY A 82 6.20 36.17 0.02
C GLY A 82 6.63 35.20 -1.08
N LYS A 83 5.96 34.05 -1.24
CA LYS A 83 6.28 33.10 -2.32
C LYS A 83 6.01 33.69 -3.71
N SER A 84 6.85 33.33 -4.66
CA SER A 84 6.64 33.69 -6.07
C SER A 84 5.32 33.10 -6.59
N THR A 85 4.64 33.83 -7.49
CA THR A 85 3.42 33.33 -8.16
C THR A 85 3.67 32.00 -8.85
N LEU A 86 4.86 31.82 -9.44
CA LEU A 86 5.25 30.57 -10.08
C LEU A 86 5.25 29.41 -9.07
N THR A 87 5.85 29.61 -7.90
CA THR A 87 5.88 28.60 -6.83
C THR A 87 4.48 28.20 -6.39
N ARG A 88 3.56 29.17 -6.22
CA ARG A 88 2.16 28.90 -5.84
C ARG A 88 1.41 28.08 -6.89
N VAL A 89 1.64 28.37 -8.17
CA VAL A 89 1.07 27.59 -9.28
C VAL A 89 1.64 26.18 -9.28
N THR A 90 2.95 26.03 -9.10
CA THR A 90 3.60 24.72 -9.00
C THR A 90 3.06 23.92 -7.81
N GLN A 91 2.95 24.52 -6.62
CA GLN A 91 2.38 23.89 -5.42
C GLN A 91 0.97 23.37 -5.67
N PHE A 92 0.11 24.15 -6.33
CA PHE A 92 -1.26 23.73 -6.68
C PHE A 92 -1.28 22.46 -7.54
N PHE A 93 -0.43 22.38 -8.57
CA PHE A 93 -0.35 21.19 -9.42
C PHE A 93 0.36 20.00 -8.77
N LEU A 94 1.21 20.24 -7.77
CA LEU A 94 1.91 19.18 -7.05
C LEU A 94 1.07 18.53 -5.95
N ILE A 95 -0.07 19.09 -5.53
CA ILE A 95 -0.94 18.45 -4.52
C ILE A 95 -1.47 17.08 -4.98
N PRO A 96 -2.08 16.92 -6.16
CA PRO A 96 -2.52 15.59 -6.62
C PRO A 96 -1.36 14.62 -6.79
N VAL A 97 -0.21 15.11 -7.28
CA VAL A 97 1.02 14.32 -7.42
C VAL A 97 1.48 13.84 -6.05
N ALA A 98 1.46 14.71 -5.04
CA ALA A 98 1.85 14.38 -3.67
C ALA A 98 1.00 13.28 -3.07
N VAL A 99 -0.32 13.30 -3.31
CA VAL A 99 -1.25 12.26 -2.86
C VAL A 99 -1.03 10.96 -3.63
N ALA A 100 -0.88 11.03 -4.96
CA ALA A 100 -0.68 9.85 -5.80
C ALA A 100 0.66 9.13 -5.51
N MET A 101 1.69 9.86 -5.11
CA MET A 101 3.00 9.33 -4.73
C MET A 101 2.99 8.60 -3.38
N GLN A 102 1.90 8.66 -2.60
CA GLN A 102 1.79 7.93 -1.34
C GLN A 102 1.46 6.44 -1.58
N GLU A 103 2.44 5.66 -2.02
CA GLU A 103 2.27 4.24 -2.38
C GLU A 103 1.63 3.42 -1.24
N ASP A 104 2.08 3.61 -0.01
CA ASP A 104 1.54 2.96 1.18
C ASP A 104 0.04 3.23 1.39
N LEU A 105 -0.37 4.50 1.26
CA LEU A 105 -1.75 4.91 1.44
C LEU A 105 -2.63 4.39 0.28
N MET A 106 -2.14 4.47 -0.95
CA MET A 106 -2.83 3.98 -2.14
C MET A 106 -3.03 2.46 -2.09
N ALA A 107 -2.00 1.73 -1.65
CA ALA A 107 -2.08 0.28 -1.44
C ALA A 107 -3.14 -0.07 -0.38
N VAL A 108 -3.24 0.70 0.71
CA VAL A 108 -4.29 0.51 1.72
C VAL A 108 -5.67 0.76 1.14
N PHE A 109 -5.88 1.85 0.39
CA PHE A 109 -7.18 2.13 -0.23
C PHE A 109 -7.62 1.03 -1.17
N ALA A 110 -6.72 0.60 -2.07
CA ALA A 110 -6.98 -0.48 -3.00
C ALA A 110 -7.33 -1.78 -2.28
N ARG A 111 -6.59 -2.14 -1.21
CA ARG A 111 -6.81 -3.36 -0.46
C ARG A 111 -8.06 -3.32 0.42
N ILE A 112 -8.41 -2.18 1.03
CA ILE A 112 -9.67 -2.03 1.78
C ILE A 112 -10.88 -2.23 0.85
N ALA A 113 -10.80 -1.72 -0.38
CA ALA A 113 -11.83 -1.87 -1.39
C ALA A 113 -11.91 -3.31 -1.92
N ASN A 114 -10.77 -3.93 -2.22
CA ASN A 114 -10.70 -5.14 -3.03
C ASN A 114 -10.32 -6.44 -2.29
N VAL A 115 -9.83 -6.41 -1.05
CA VAL A 115 -9.32 -7.62 -0.36
C VAL A 115 -10.23 -8.02 0.80
N LYS A 116 -10.42 -9.33 0.97
CA LYS A 116 -11.05 -9.92 2.16
C LYS A 116 -10.08 -10.88 2.82
N TYR A 117 -10.02 -10.84 4.15
CA TYR A 117 -9.29 -11.87 4.91
C TYR A 117 -9.97 -13.22 4.71
N ASP A 118 -9.16 -14.24 4.43
CA ASP A 118 -9.59 -15.62 4.28
C ASP A 118 -8.96 -16.47 5.38
N GLN A 119 -9.72 -17.39 5.98
CA GLN A 119 -9.19 -18.28 7.01
C GLN A 119 -8.29 -19.36 6.41
N ASP A 120 -8.50 -19.69 5.14
CA ASP A 120 -7.72 -20.71 4.42
C ASP A 120 -6.22 -20.35 4.33
N ILE A 121 -5.87 -19.07 4.49
CA ILE A 121 -4.47 -18.62 4.56
C ILE A 121 -3.68 -19.26 5.71
N LEU A 122 -4.38 -19.70 6.77
CA LEU A 122 -3.74 -20.34 7.93
C LEU A 122 -3.17 -21.72 7.58
N GLU A 123 -3.65 -22.36 6.51
CA GLU A 123 -3.08 -23.61 5.98
C GLU A 123 -1.70 -23.37 5.37
N THR A 124 -1.52 -22.24 4.67
CA THR A 124 -0.25 -21.84 4.06
C THR A 124 0.70 -21.21 5.09
N SER A 125 0.18 -20.36 5.98
CA SER A 125 0.96 -19.73 7.05
C SER A 125 0.18 -19.69 8.37
N PRO A 126 0.54 -20.50 9.37
CA PRO A 126 -0.18 -20.54 10.65
C PRO A 126 -0.04 -19.24 11.45
N TYR A 127 0.87 -18.34 11.06
CA TYR A 127 1.08 -17.05 11.70
C TYR A 127 0.28 -15.91 11.08
N ALA A 128 -0.40 -16.14 9.96
CA ALA A 128 -1.16 -15.13 9.21
C ALA A 128 -2.54 -14.87 9.85
N THR A 129 -2.57 -14.48 11.14
CA THR A 129 -3.81 -14.28 11.90
C THR A 129 -4.57 -13.02 11.46
N PRO A 130 -5.90 -12.93 11.68
CA PRO A 130 -6.68 -11.74 11.32
C PRO A 130 -6.24 -10.48 12.08
N SER A 131 -5.73 -10.64 13.30
CA SER A 131 -5.16 -9.52 14.07
C SER A 131 -3.91 -8.95 13.42
N LYS A 132 -3.02 -9.79 12.88
CA LYS A 132 -1.80 -9.36 12.19
C LYS A 132 -2.11 -8.80 10.81
N PHE A 133 -3.14 -9.33 10.15
CA PHE A 133 -3.68 -8.74 8.93
C PHE A 133 -4.13 -7.30 9.20
N ALA A 134 -5.01 -7.08 10.18
CA ALA A 134 -5.48 -5.75 10.55
C ALA A 134 -4.34 -4.83 11.01
N LEU A 135 -3.38 -5.33 11.78
CA LEU A 135 -2.21 -4.59 12.22
C LEU A 135 -1.34 -4.14 11.04
N SER A 136 -1.08 -5.02 10.07
CA SER A 136 -0.33 -4.72 8.86
C SER A 136 -0.97 -3.57 8.08
N PHE A 137 -2.31 -3.59 7.93
CA PHE A 137 -3.07 -2.49 7.33
C PHE A 137 -2.97 -1.19 8.11
N LEU A 138 -3.12 -1.26 9.43
CA LEU A 138 -3.09 -0.08 10.28
C LEU A 138 -1.72 0.59 10.26
N LEU A 139 -0.64 -0.20 10.30
CA LEU A 139 0.73 0.30 10.22
C LEU A 139 1.01 0.95 8.86
N ARG A 140 0.62 0.29 7.75
CA ARG A 140 0.79 0.87 6.41
C ARG A 140 -0.04 2.14 6.24
N PHE A 141 -1.26 2.18 6.77
CA PHE A 141 -2.11 3.37 6.73
C PHE A 141 -1.51 4.53 7.53
N ALA A 142 -1.03 4.26 8.75
CA ALA A 142 -0.41 5.27 9.58
C ALA A 142 0.86 5.85 8.94
N ASP A 143 1.68 4.99 8.31
CA ASP A 143 2.89 5.40 7.61
C ASP A 143 2.59 6.23 6.35
N GLY A 144 1.64 5.77 5.51
CA GLY A 144 1.16 6.53 4.35
C GLY A 144 0.53 7.87 4.72
N LEU A 145 -0.20 7.94 5.84
CA LEU A 145 -0.77 9.21 6.32
C LEU A 145 0.32 10.16 6.87
N TYR A 146 1.27 9.63 7.62
CA TYR A 146 2.34 10.43 8.21
C TYR A 146 3.27 11.02 7.13
N SER A 147 3.65 10.19 6.15
CA SER A 147 4.43 10.63 5.00
C SER A 147 3.67 11.65 4.13
N LEU A 148 2.35 11.49 3.95
CA LEU A 148 1.51 12.51 3.28
C LEU A 148 1.55 13.86 4.00
N ILE A 149 1.42 13.86 5.32
CA ILE A 149 1.48 15.10 6.13
C ILE A 149 2.83 15.78 5.97
N LEU A 150 3.93 15.04 6.08
CA LEU A 150 5.28 15.59 5.93
C LEU A 150 5.52 16.13 4.52
N ASN A 151 5.09 15.39 3.50
CA ASN A 151 5.18 15.81 2.10
C ASN A 151 4.43 17.12 1.85
N PHE A 152 3.24 17.24 2.43
CA PHE A 152 2.45 18.45 2.30
C PHE A 152 3.04 19.65 3.04
N ILE A 153 3.50 19.47 4.28
CA ILE A 153 4.21 20.54 5.02
C ILE A 153 5.43 20.98 4.22
N LEU A 154 6.21 20.03 3.71
CA LEU A 154 7.38 20.31 2.89
C LEU A 154 7.03 21.10 1.63
N LEU A 155 5.94 20.72 0.93
CA LEU A 155 5.44 21.44 -0.24
C LEU A 155 5.06 22.87 0.13
N LEU A 156 4.42 23.07 1.28
CA LEU A 156 3.98 24.39 1.76
C LEU A 156 5.14 25.29 2.15
N ILE A 157 6.22 24.78 2.73
CA ILE A 157 7.34 25.64 3.19
C ILE A 157 8.38 25.91 2.09
N THR A 158 8.43 25.10 1.04
CA THR A 158 9.43 25.27 -0.01
C THR A 158 9.07 26.44 -0.93
N ASP A 159 10.04 27.33 -1.21
CA ASP A 159 9.81 28.57 -1.96
C ASP A 159 10.27 28.51 -3.42
N GLU A 160 11.12 27.54 -3.75
CA GLU A 160 11.68 27.38 -5.09
C GLU A 160 11.16 26.11 -5.76
N VAL A 161 10.80 26.24 -7.04
CA VAL A 161 10.28 25.14 -7.85
C VAL A 161 11.27 23.97 -7.94
N LEU A 162 12.55 24.25 -8.12
CA LEU A 162 13.59 23.21 -8.15
C LEU A 162 13.65 22.45 -6.82
N ASN A 163 13.63 23.17 -5.70
CA ASN A 163 13.67 22.58 -4.37
C ASN A 163 12.41 21.76 -4.09
N LEU A 164 11.24 22.15 -4.62
CA LEU A 164 10.03 21.33 -4.53
C LEU A 164 10.28 19.95 -5.14
N PHE A 165 10.75 19.89 -6.39
CA PHE A 165 11.01 18.61 -7.06
C PHE A 165 12.09 17.77 -6.37
N LEU A 166 13.18 18.40 -5.91
CA LEU A 166 14.23 17.70 -5.17
C LEU A 166 13.71 17.10 -3.87
N ASN A 167 12.88 17.84 -3.15
CA ASN A 167 12.28 17.36 -1.92
C ASN A 167 11.27 16.24 -2.17
N PHE A 168 10.51 16.29 -3.26
CA PHE A 168 9.65 15.17 -3.70
C PHE A 168 10.46 13.91 -3.96
N ALA A 169 11.59 14.02 -4.67
CA ALA A 169 12.46 12.89 -4.94
C ALA A 169 13.07 12.31 -3.64
N ALA A 170 13.50 13.18 -2.71
CA ALA A 170 14.03 12.75 -1.42
C ALA A 170 12.96 12.03 -0.56
N LEU A 171 11.72 12.52 -0.56
CA LEU A 171 10.61 11.86 0.13
C LEU A 171 10.23 10.53 -0.52
N GLY A 172 10.21 10.47 -1.86
CA GLY A 172 10.00 9.21 -2.59
C GLY A 172 11.03 8.15 -2.21
N PHE A 173 12.30 8.55 -2.05
CA PHE A 173 13.33 7.64 -1.52
C PHE A 173 13.01 7.13 -0.12
N LEU A 174 12.61 8.00 0.81
CA LEU A 174 12.23 7.60 2.17
C LEU A 174 11.02 6.66 2.20
N GLN A 175 10.04 6.89 1.31
CA GLN A 175 8.88 6.03 1.16
C GLN A 175 9.27 4.64 0.67
N SER A 176 10.23 4.52 -0.27
CA SER A 176 10.66 3.23 -0.83
C SER A 176 11.48 2.32 0.11
N ILE A 177 11.81 2.78 1.33
CA ILE A 177 12.73 2.06 2.23
C ILE A 177 12.23 0.66 2.57
N ASP A 178 10.94 0.48 2.80
CA ASP A 178 10.37 -0.83 3.15
C ASP A 178 10.34 -1.78 1.95
N ASP A 179 9.99 -1.32 0.75
CA ASP A 179 10.06 -2.15 -0.45
C ASP A 179 11.50 -2.59 -0.76
N VAL A 180 12.46 -1.67 -0.62
CA VAL A 180 13.89 -1.99 -0.76
C VAL A 180 14.31 -3.01 0.30
N ALA A 181 13.88 -2.85 1.56
CA ALA A 181 14.19 -3.79 2.62
C ALA A 181 13.55 -5.17 2.39
N PHE A 182 12.33 -5.23 1.86
CA PHE A 182 11.71 -6.47 1.44
C PHE A 182 12.54 -7.14 0.33
N SER A 183 12.92 -6.39 -0.71
CA SER A 183 13.77 -6.90 -1.80
C SER A 183 15.11 -7.44 -1.29
N VAL A 184 15.73 -6.80 -0.30
CA VAL A 184 16.95 -7.32 0.35
C VAL A 184 16.70 -8.68 1.02
N VAL A 185 15.57 -8.85 1.69
CA VAL A 185 15.18 -10.15 2.28
C VAL A 185 14.91 -11.19 1.20
N ALA A 186 14.15 -10.81 0.18
CA ALA A 186 13.69 -11.69 -0.90
C ALA A 186 14.80 -12.17 -1.84
N ASN A 187 15.94 -11.47 -1.86
CA ASN A 187 17.13 -11.87 -2.62
C ASN A 187 18.15 -12.67 -1.76
N GLY A 188 17.77 -13.10 -0.55
CA GLY A 188 18.60 -13.98 0.27
C GLY A 188 19.75 -13.30 1.04
N TYR A 189 19.92 -11.98 0.96
CA TYR A 189 21.04 -11.27 1.61
C TYR A 189 21.06 -11.42 3.14
N LEU A 190 19.90 -11.69 3.76
CA LEU A 190 19.77 -11.88 5.21
C LEU A 190 19.61 -13.35 5.63
N GLY A 191 19.83 -14.26 4.67
CA GLY A 191 19.86 -15.72 4.85
C GLY A 191 18.55 -16.43 4.50
N ASP A 192 18.69 -17.72 4.18
CA ASP A 192 17.65 -18.58 3.57
C ASP A 192 16.35 -18.63 4.38
N LYS A 193 16.43 -18.52 5.71
CA LYS A 193 15.25 -18.52 6.59
C LYS A 193 14.37 -17.29 6.40
N MET A 194 14.96 -16.14 6.08
CA MET A 194 14.21 -14.91 5.84
C MET A 194 13.73 -14.85 4.40
N GLU A 195 14.55 -15.28 3.45
CA GLU A 195 14.20 -15.45 2.03
C GLU A 195 12.95 -16.32 1.86
N SER A 196 12.93 -17.51 2.46
CA SER A 196 11.77 -18.40 2.45
C SER A 196 10.49 -17.75 2.99
N ARG A 197 10.58 -16.74 3.85
CA ARG A 197 9.41 -15.98 4.33
C ARG A 197 8.96 -14.90 3.36
N ALA A 198 9.88 -14.31 2.61
CA ALA A 198 9.53 -13.41 1.51
C ALA A 198 8.92 -14.18 0.34
N ASP A 199 9.43 -15.37 0.02
CA ASP A 199 8.80 -16.26 -0.98
C ASP A 199 7.38 -16.64 -0.56
N LEU A 200 7.18 -16.94 0.74
CA LEU A 200 5.84 -17.19 1.27
C LEU A 200 4.91 -15.98 1.14
N VAL A 201 5.42 -14.74 1.20
CA VAL A 201 4.62 -13.53 0.94
C VAL A 201 4.19 -13.49 -0.53
N ARG A 202 5.08 -13.82 -1.47
CA ARG A 202 4.80 -13.85 -2.91
C ARG A 202 3.81 -14.95 -3.29
N ASP A 203 3.89 -16.10 -2.63
CA ASP A 203 2.99 -17.23 -2.88
C ASP A 203 1.59 -17.03 -2.29
N ILE A 204 1.43 -16.08 -1.35
CA ILE A 204 0.14 -15.78 -0.73
C ILE A 204 -0.67 -14.84 -1.60
N SER A 205 -1.80 -15.35 -2.06
CA SER A 205 -2.84 -14.58 -2.74
C SER A 205 -4.15 -14.63 -1.92
N LEU A 206 -4.83 -13.49 -1.77
CA LEU A 206 -6.09 -13.39 -1.05
C LEU A 206 -7.28 -13.30 -2.01
N PRO A 207 -8.47 -13.82 -1.63
CA PRO A 207 -9.64 -13.70 -2.48
C PRO A 207 -10.06 -12.23 -2.64
N ARG A 208 -10.30 -11.83 -3.88
CA ARG A 208 -10.83 -10.51 -4.18
C ARG A 208 -12.26 -10.41 -3.66
N ARG A 209 -12.59 -9.28 -3.04
CA ARG A 209 -13.94 -8.93 -2.66
C ARG A 209 -14.74 -8.67 -3.93
N ARG A 210 -15.60 -9.61 -4.31
CA ARG A 210 -16.70 -9.34 -5.24
C ARG A 210 -17.68 -8.40 -4.53
N GLY A 211 -17.70 -7.14 -4.92
CA GLY A 211 -18.61 -6.17 -4.34
C GLY A 211 -19.33 -5.35 -5.39
N ASP A 212 -20.43 -4.75 -4.97
CA ASP A 212 -21.26 -3.87 -5.78
C ASP A 212 -20.45 -2.69 -6.33
N SER A 213 -20.98 -2.03 -7.38
CA SER A 213 -20.38 -0.85 -8.04
C SER A 213 -19.79 0.19 -7.07
N PHE A 214 -20.38 0.33 -5.87
CA PHE A 214 -19.90 1.20 -4.81
C PHE A 214 -18.51 0.82 -4.28
N THR A 215 -18.25 -0.46 -4.01
CA THR A 215 -16.96 -0.91 -3.46
C THR A 215 -15.82 -0.78 -4.47
N ASN A 216 -16.10 -1.00 -5.75
CA ASN A 216 -15.13 -0.78 -6.83
C ASN A 216 -14.85 0.72 -7.07
N SER A 217 -15.72 1.61 -6.60
CA SER A 217 -15.51 3.06 -6.68
C SER A 217 -14.85 3.63 -5.42
N LEU A 218 -14.71 2.83 -4.37
CA LEU A 218 -14.30 3.30 -3.05
C LEU A 218 -12.84 3.76 -3.04
N ASP A 219 -11.96 3.13 -3.80
CA ASP A 219 -10.57 3.54 -3.97
C ASP A 219 -10.45 4.96 -4.55
N SER A 220 -11.22 5.23 -5.60
CA SER A 220 -11.30 6.50 -6.31
C SER A 220 -11.90 7.56 -5.41
N VAL A 221 -12.97 7.23 -4.67
CA VAL A 221 -13.58 8.14 -3.68
C VAL A 221 -12.60 8.49 -2.56
N LEU A 222 -11.84 7.52 -2.04
CA LEU A 222 -10.83 7.77 -1.02
C LEU A 222 -9.68 8.65 -1.55
N PHE A 223 -9.26 8.42 -2.80
CA PHE A 223 -8.25 9.26 -3.46
C PHE A 223 -8.74 10.70 -3.64
N PHE A 224 -9.91 10.91 -4.24
CA PHE A 224 -10.46 12.24 -4.50
C PHE A 224 -10.83 12.98 -3.21
N SER A 225 -11.33 12.27 -2.19
CA SER A 225 -11.59 12.88 -0.88
C SER A 225 -10.30 13.34 -0.20
N THR A 226 -9.24 12.53 -0.24
CA THR A 226 -7.92 12.91 0.26
C THR A 226 -7.40 14.14 -0.48
N CYS A 227 -7.43 14.15 -1.82
CA CYS A 227 -7.05 15.32 -2.61
C CYS A 227 -7.86 16.57 -2.22
N SER A 228 -9.18 16.42 -2.06
CA SER A 228 -10.08 17.52 -1.70
C SER A 228 -9.75 18.11 -0.32
N VAL A 229 -9.41 17.26 0.66
CA VAL A 229 -8.96 17.72 1.99
C VAL A 229 -7.66 18.50 1.88
N MET A 230 -6.67 17.98 1.12
CA MET A 230 -5.39 18.67 0.95
C MET A 230 -5.53 20.02 0.23
N PHE A 231 -6.38 20.09 -0.80
CA PHE A 231 -6.72 21.34 -1.46
C PHE A 231 -7.44 22.32 -0.51
N GLY A 232 -8.38 21.83 0.30
CA GLY A 232 -9.09 22.64 1.27
C GLY A 232 -8.14 23.28 2.28
N ILE A 233 -7.19 22.50 2.81
CA ILE A 233 -6.15 23.01 3.72
C ILE A 233 -5.25 24.02 3.01
N TYR A 234 -4.82 23.73 1.78
CA TYR A 234 -4.00 24.65 0.97
C TYR A 234 -4.69 26.00 0.74
N VAL A 235 -5.95 26.00 0.31
CA VAL A 235 -6.74 27.21 0.08
C VAL A 235 -6.95 27.97 1.38
N PHE A 236 -7.25 27.29 2.49
CA PHE A 236 -7.39 27.91 3.80
C PHE A 236 -6.11 28.66 4.22
N ILE A 237 -4.93 28.05 4.02
CA ILE A 237 -3.65 28.69 4.30
C ILE A 237 -3.44 29.92 3.41
N LEU A 238 -3.71 29.81 2.10
CA LEU A 238 -3.57 30.95 1.16
C LEU A 238 -4.48 32.14 1.50
N VAL A 239 -5.72 31.88 1.91
CA VAL A 239 -6.68 32.94 2.28
C VAL A 239 -6.23 33.65 3.56
N ASN A 240 -5.77 32.90 4.56
CA ASN A 240 -5.28 33.48 5.81
C ASN A 240 -3.98 34.28 5.61
N ASP A 241 -3.12 33.85 4.68
CA ASP A 241 -1.89 34.55 4.31
C ASP A 241 -2.20 35.94 3.73
N GLN A 242 -3.16 36.03 2.80
CA GLN A 242 -3.56 37.32 2.20
C GLN A 242 -4.18 38.29 3.20
N GLY A 243 -4.96 37.79 4.18
CA GLY A 243 -5.55 38.62 5.22
C GLY A 243 -4.50 39.37 6.06
N SER A 244 -3.36 38.73 6.34
CA SER A 244 -2.27 39.31 7.14
C SER A 244 -1.51 40.46 6.47
N LEU A 245 -1.55 40.56 5.14
CA LEU A 245 -0.89 41.63 4.38
C LEU A 245 -1.76 42.91 4.26
N SER A 246 -3.03 42.83 4.64
CA SER A 246 -4.01 43.93 4.52
C SER A 246 -4.26 44.71 5.82
N SER A 247 -3.67 44.27 6.94
CA SER A 247 -3.73 44.88 8.27
C SER A 247 -2.40 45.51 8.65
#